data_AF-A0A814AEZ0-F1
#
_entry.id   AF-A0A814AEZ0-F1
#
_cell.length_a   1.000
_cell.length_b   1.000
_cell.length_c   1.000
_cell.angle_alpha   90.00
_cell.angle_beta   90.00
_cell.angle_gamma   90.00
#
_symmetry.space_group_name_H-M   'P 1'
#
loop_
_entity.id
_entity.type
_entity.pdbx_description
1 polymer ?
#
loop_
_entity_poly.entity_id
_entity_poly.type
_entity_poly.pdbx_seq_one_letter_code
_entity_poly.pdbx_strand_id
1 'polypeptide(L)'
;MAKENFKLKYLEYEPYIEDIIFNLKERLKDAQSNKNANDATRIQDQIWTLRDYQAGCMRNINENLLKETFDSFQNSIKQTELNNNTTVVLDENAKKMKTLNKKRDQILKLIEKQSKGEKLEKNQIEKILHLAQVEKEIESLKAAMSI
;
A
#
# COMPACT_ATOMS: atom_id res chain seq x y z
N MET A 1 -17.48 1.22 41.78
CA MET A 1 -16.52 1.19 40.65
C MET A 1 -17.30 1.53 39.40
N ALA A 2 -16.94 2.64 38.75
CA ALA A 2 -17.64 3.12 37.57
C ALA A 2 -17.51 2.06 36.47
N LYS A 3 -18.64 1.42 36.10
CA LYS A 3 -18.75 0.75 34.80
C LYS A 3 -18.73 1.86 33.76
N GLU A 4 -17.53 2.30 33.42
CA GLU A 4 -17.30 3.19 32.28
C GLU A 4 -18.08 2.60 31.11
N ASN A 5 -18.99 3.40 30.56
CA ASN A 5 -20.06 2.94 29.70
C ASN A 5 -19.42 2.34 28.43
N PHE A 6 -19.25 1.02 28.39
CA PHE A 6 -18.48 0.30 27.35
C PHE A 6 -18.93 0.65 25.94
N LYS A 7 -20.23 0.91 25.79
CA LYS A 7 -20.86 1.36 24.56
C LYS A 7 -20.42 2.77 24.13
N LEU A 8 -20.15 3.68 25.06
CA LEU A 8 -19.61 5.01 24.73
C LEU A 8 -18.18 4.94 24.21
N LYS A 9 -17.39 3.96 24.69
CA LYS A 9 -15.97 3.80 24.31
C LYS A 9 -15.77 3.36 22.87
N TYR A 10 -16.70 2.56 22.32
CA TYR A 10 -16.60 2.03 20.96
C TYR A 10 -17.73 2.52 20.05
N LEU A 11 -18.43 3.59 20.45
CA LEU A 11 -19.51 4.20 19.69
C LEU A 11 -19.03 4.67 18.31
N GLU A 12 -17.79 5.15 18.22
CA GLU A 12 -17.17 5.62 16.98
C GLU A 12 -17.00 4.52 15.92
N TYR A 13 -16.97 3.25 16.35
CA TYR A 13 -16.83 2.11 15.45
C TYR A 13 -18.16 1.49 15.04
N GLU A 14 -19.28 1.82 15.70
CA GLU A 14 -20.62 1.33 15.34
C GLU A 14 -20.95 1.45 13.84
N PRO A 15 -20.70 2.59 13.16
CA PRO A 15 -20.99 2.70 11.73
C PRO A 15 -20.11 1.81 10.85
N TYR A 16 -18.96 1.34 11.35
CA TYR A 16 -17.98 0.54 10.60
C TYR A 16 -17.99 -0.95 10.98
N ILE A 17 -18.89 -1.39 11.86
CA ILE A 17 -18.92 -2.79 12.32
C ILE A 17 -19.02 -3.77 11.15
N GLU A 18 -19.89 -3.52 10.18
CA GLU A 18 -20.05 -4.43 9.04
C GLU A 18 -18.79 -4.45 8.15
N ASP A 19 -18.08 -3.33 7.99
CA ASP A 19 -16.80 -3.27 7.28
C ASP A 19 -15.71 -4.04 8.03
N ILE A 20 -15.69 -3.97 9.36
CA ILE A 20 -14.77 -4.75 10.20
C ILE A 20 -15.07 -6.24 10.05
N ILE A 21 -16.34 -6.64 10.12
CA ILE A 21 -16.76 -8.03 9.92
C ILE A 21 -16.36 -8.50 8.51
N PHE A 22 -16.53 -7.66 7.49
CA PHE A 22 -16.15 -7.98 6.12
C PHE A 22 -14.64 -8.28 6.03
N ASN A 23 -13.79 -7.38 6.55
CA ASN A 23 -12.34 -7.58 6.58
C ASN A 23 -11.93 -8.84 7.36
N LEU A 24 -12.58 -9.11 8.51
CA LEU A 24 -12.32 -10.33 9.29
C LEU A 24 -12.70 -11.59 8.50
N LYS A 25 -13.78 -11.57 7.73
CA LYS A 25 -14.17 -12.71 6.87
C LYS A 25 -13.15 -12.97 5.76
N GLU A 26 -12.58 -11.92 5.17
CA GLU A 26 -11.50 -12.08 4.18
C GLU A 26 -10.26 -12.69 4.83
N ARG A 27 -9.83 -12.17 5.98
CA ARG A 27 -8.71 -12.74 6.75
C ARG A 27 -8.95 -14.18 7.19
N LEU A 28 -10.20 -14.54 7.52
CA LEU A 28 -10.58 -15.90 7.87
C LEU A 28 -10.38 -16.84 6.67
N LYS A 29 -10.80 -16.41 5.47
CA LYS A 29 -10.63 -17.18 4.24
C LYS A 29 -9.15 -17.39 3.90
N ASP A 30 -8.33 -16.37 4.11
CA ASP A 30 -6.87 -16.47 3.92
C ASP A 30 -6.23 -17.40 4.95
N ALA A 31 -6.61 -17.31 6.22
CA ALA A 31 -6.13 -18.21 7.28
C ALA A 31 -6.50 -19.67 7.00
N GLN A 32 -7.72 -19.92 6.52
CA GLN A 32 -8.18 -21.25 6.08
C GLN A 32 -7.38 -21.76 4.88
N SER A 33 -7.14 -20.91 3.88
CA SER A 33 -6.35 -21.25 2.69
C SER A 33 -4.89 -21.59 3.05
N ASN A 34 -4.33 -20.89 4.03
CA ASN A 34 -2.98 -21.12 4.56
C ASN A 34 -2.91 -22.24 5.62
N LYS A 35 -4.01 -22.97 5.87
CA LYS A 35 -4.13 -24.04 6.88
C LYS A 35 -3.73 -23.62 8.29
N ASN A 36 -3.87 -22.34 8.63
CA ASN A 36 -3.58 -21.83 9.96
C ASN A 36 -4.83 -21.91 10.84
N ALA A 37 -5.01 -23.06 11.49
CA ALA A 37 -6.20 -23.36 12.28
C ALA A 37 -6.38 -22.42 13.49
N ASN A 38 -5.28 -22.06 14.17
CA ASN A 38 -5.32 -21.20 15.36
C ASN A 38 -5.79 -19.79 15.01
N ASP A 39 -5.26 -19.23 13.92
CA ASP A 39 -5.68 -17.89 13.46
C ASP A 39 -7.11 -17.90 12.94
N ALA A 40 -7.52 -18.96 12.24
CA ALA A 40 -8.91 -19.10 11.79
C ALA A 40 -9.89 -19.12 12.96
N THR A 41 -9.61 -19.89 14.01
CA THR A 41 -10.45 -19.92 15.23
C THR A 41 -10.48 -18.56 15.91
N ARG A 42 -9.32 -17.92 16.10
CA ARG A 42 -9.24 -16.58 16.71
C ARG A 42 -10.05 -15.54 15.93
N ILE A 43 -9.94 -15.51 14.61
CA ILE A 43 -10.68 -14.57 13.76
C ILE A 43 -12.19 -14.85 13.82
N GLN A 44 -12.58 -16.12 13.90
CA GLN A 44 -13.98 -16.49 14.05
C GLN A 44 -14.56 -16.03 15.40
N ASP A 45 -13.80 -16.16 16.48
CA ASP A 45 -14.17 -15.64 17.81
C ASP A 45 -14.29 -14.11 17.81
N GLN A 46 -13.43 -13.41 17.06
CA GLN A 46 -13.51 -11.95 16.86
C GLN A 46 -14.81 -11.56 16.15
N ILE A 47 -15.19 -12.28 15.09
CA ILE A 47 -16.44 -12.03 14.36
C ILE A 47 -17.66 -12.22 15.27
N TRP A 48 -17.69 -13.31 16.06
CA TRP A 48 -18.80 -13.57 16.99
C TRP A 48 -18.89 -12.51 18.09
N THR A 49 -17.76 -12.14 18.69
CA THR A 49 -17.72 -11.10 19.72
C THR A 49 -18.23 -9.76 19.18
N LEU A 50 -17.91 -9.43 17.92
CA LEU A 50 -18.35 -8.19 17.28
C LEU A 50 -19.86 -8.23 16.92
N ARG A 51 -20.39 -9.39 16.52
CA ARG A 51 -21.83 -9.62 16.30
C ARG A 51 -22.62 -9.51 17.60
N ASP A 52 -22.12 -10.07 18.69
CA ASP A 52 -22.73 -9.98 20.02
C ASP A 52 -22.72 -8.53 20.53
N TYR A 53 -21.63 -7.80 20.28
CA TYR A 53 -21.52 -6.36 20.53
C TYR A 53 -22.60 -5.58 19.76
N GLN A 54 -22.74 -5.83 18.46
CA GLN A 54 -23.74 -5.19 17.58
C GLN A 54 -25.18 -5.48 18.03
N ALA A 55 -25.45 -6.72 18.47
CA ALA A 55 -26.76 -7.14 18.99
C ALA A 55 -27.08 -6.56 20.38
N GLY A 56 -26.12 -5.88 21.03
CA GLY A 56 -26.28 -5.35 22.38
C GLY A 56 -26.21 -6.41 23.48
N CYS A 57 -25.72 -7.62 23.18
CA CYS A 57 -25.59 -8.75 24.10
C CYS A 57 -24.36 -8.60 25.02
N MET A 58 -24.30 -7.50 25.77
CA MET A 58 -23.11 -7.07 26.53
C MET A 58 -22.81 -7.84 27.82
N ARG A 59 -23.58 -8.88 28.18
CA ARG A 59 -23.41 -9.59 29.47
C ARG A 59 -22.17 -10.48 29.54
N ASN A 60 -21.71 -11.02 28.40
CA ASN A 60 -20.60 -11.98 28.32
C ASN A 60 -19.59 -11.65 27.20
N ILE A 61 -19.53 -10.39 26.75
CA ILE A 61 -18.60 -10.00 25.70
C ILE A 61 -17.16 -10.13 26.19
N ASN A 62 -16.31 -10.78 25.39
CA ASN A 62 -14.89 -10.83 25.64
C ASN A 62 -14.24 -9.48 25.29
N GLU A 63 -14.15 -8.60 26.29
CA GLU A 63 -13.66 -7.22 26.16
C GLU A 63 -12.26 -7.12 25.54
N ASN A 64 -11.37 -8.07 25.89
CA ASN A 64 -10.01 -8.10 25.37
C ASN A 64 -9.99 -8.38 23.87
N LEU A 65 -10.82 -9.34 23.43
CA LEU A 65 -10.91 -9.73 22.03
C LEU A 65 -11.57 -8.64 21.18
N LEU A 66 -12.59 -7.98 21.74
CA LEU A 66 -13.25 -6.84 21.11
C LEU A 66 -12.28 -5.67 20.92
N LYS A 67 -11.51 -5.32 21.97
CA LYS A 67 -10.49 -4.27 21.90
C LYS A 67 -9.44 -4.59 20.83
N GLU A 68 -8.93 -5.82 20.84
CA GLU A 68 -7.95 -6.27 19.85
C GLU A 68 -8.47 -6.17 18.41
N THR A 69 -9.76 -6.46 18.22
CA THR A 69 -10.42 -6.37 16.92
C THR A 69 -10.44 -4.94 16.40
N PHE A 70 -10.84 -3.98 17.23
CA PHE A 70 -10.86 -2.56 16.86
C PHE A 70 -9.45 -1.99 16.67
N ASP A 71 -8.49 -2.33 17.55
CA ASP A 71 -7.10 -1.90 17.43
C ASP A 71 -6.47 -2.41 16.12
N SER A 72 -6.74 -3.67 15.76
CA SER A 72 -6.25 -4.27 14.51
C SER A 72 -6.85 -3.58 13.27
N PHE A 73 -8.15 -3.26 13.30
CA PHE A 73 -8.82 -2.58 12.22
C PHE A 73 -8.27 -1.15 12.01
N GLN A 74 -8.10 -0.38 13.09
CA GLN A 74 -7.57 0.96 13.00
C GLN A 74 -6.14 0.99 12.46
N ASN A 75 -5.31 0.02 12.85
CA ASN A 75 -3.97 -0.14 12.28
C ASN A 75 -4.01 -0.55 10.80
N SER A 76 -4.98 -1.38 10.39
CA SER A 76 -5.15 -1.78 8.99
C SER A 76 -5.57 -0.62 8.07
N ILE A 77 -6.45 0.27 8.55
CA ILE A 77 -6.85 1.49 7.82
C ILE A 77 -5.62 2.41 7.64
N LYS A 78 -4.90 2.68 8.73
CA LYS A 78 -3.69 3.53 8.69
C LYS A 78 -2.63 2.99 7.73
N GLN A 79 -2.44 1.66 7.67
CA GLN A 79 -1.50 1.04 6.73
C GLN A 79 -2.00 1.13 5.28
N THR A 80 -3.31 1.00 5.04
CA THR A 80 -3.90 1.09 3.70
C THR A 80 -3.76 2.51 3.12
N GLU A 81 -3.94 3.55 3.95
CA GLU A 81 -3.71 4.94 3.54
C GLU A 81 -2.24 5.23 3.22
N LEU A 82 -1.31 4.63 3.98
CA LEU A 82 0.13 4.76 3.74
C LEU A 82 0.55 4.03 2.45
N ASN A 83 0.03 2.82 2.23
CA ASN A 83 0.39 1.98 1.09
C ASN A 83 -0.18 2.51 -0.23
N ASN A 84 -1.39 3.09 -0.23
CA ASN A 84 -1.97 3.69 -1.43
C ASN A 84 -1.14 4.87 -1.93
N ASN A 85 -0.66 5.74 -1.03
CA ASN A 85 0.21 6.85 -1.41
C ASN A 85 1.58 6.38 -1.94
N THR A 86 2.21 5.40 -1.28
CA THR A 86 3.50 4.85 -1.74
C THR A 86 3.37 4.14 -3.08
N THR A 87 2.27 3.41 -3.32
CA THR A 87 2.06 2.67 -4.58
C THR A 87 1.85 3.60 -5.77
N VAL A 88 1.09 4.68 -5.60
CA VAL A 88 0.90 5.70 -6.65
C VAL A 88 2.23 6.38 -7.01
N VAL A 89 3.03 6.76 -6.01
CA VAL A 89 4.33 7.41 -6.22
C VAL A 89 5.33 6.45 -6.88
N LEU A 90 5.34 5.17 -6.51
CA LEU A 90 6.19 4.15 -7.15
C LEU A 90 5.80 3.91 -8.63
N ASP A 91 4.52 3.88 -8.96
CA ASP A 91 4.04 3.69 -10.34
C ASP A 91 4.39 4.89 -11.24
N GLU A 92 4.22 6.12 -10.74
CA GLU A 92 4.61 7.33 -11.46
C GLU A 92 6.13 7.41 -11.69
N ASN A 93 6.93 7.09 -10.67
CA ASN A 93 8.38 7.04 -10.78
C ASN A 93 8.85 5.95 -11.75
N ALA A 94 8.20 4.78 -11.76
CA ALA A 94 8.50 3.70 -12.72
C ALA A 94 8.19 4.10 -14.17
N LYS A 95 7.08 4.80 -14.42
CA LYS A 95 6.73 5.36 -15.74
C LYS A 95 7.74 6.40 -16.21
N LYS A 96 8.14 7.31 -15.31
CA LYS A 96 9.15 8.35 -15.60
C LYS A 96 10.51 7.73 -15.92
N MET A 97 10.90 6.70 -15.18
CA MET A 97 12.16 5.99 -15.39
C MET A 97 12.19 5.20 -16.71
N LYS A 98 11.09 4.55 -17.11
CA LYS A 98 10.98 3.93 -18.45
C LYS A 98 11.16 4.96 -19.57
N THR A 99 10.59 6.15 -19.40
CA THR A 99 10.68 7.22 -20.40
C THR A 99 12.10 7.76 -20.52
N LEU A 100 12.78 8.00 -19.40
CA LEU A 100 14.16 8.48 -19.38
C LEU A 100 15.14 7.45 -19.94
N ASN A 101 14.98 6.15 -19.63
CA ASN A 101 15.79 5.09 -20.24
C ASN A 101 15.60 5.02 -21.77
N LYS A 102 14.36 5.14 -22.26
CA LYS A 102 14.11 5.22 -23.71
C LYS A 102 14.80 6.43 -24.35
N LYS A 103 14.77 7.60 -23.70
CA LYS A 103 15.50 8.79 -24.18
C LYS A 103 17.00 8.54 -24.21
N ARG A 104 17.57 7.94 -23.17
CA ARG A 104 18.99 7.56 -23.11
C ARG A 104 19.37 6.62 -24.25
N ASP A 105 18.61 5.56 -24.49
CA ASP A 105 18.88 4.60 -25.57
C ASP A 105 18.80 5.26 -26.96
N GLN A 106 17.85 6.18 -27.15
CA GLN A 106 17.76 6.96 -28.39
C GLN A 106 19.00 7.84 -28.61
N ILE A 107 19.49 8.49 -27.56
CA ILE A 107 20.69 9.33 -27.63
C ILE A 107 21.94 8.48 -27.90
N LEU A 108 22.09 7.32 -27.24
CA LEU A 108 23.19 6.39 -27.49
C LEU A 108 23.22 5.91 -28.95
N LYS A 109 22.05 5.63 -29.55
CA LYS A 109 21.96 5.31 -30.97
C LYS A 109 22.41 6.47 -31.86
N LEU A 110 22.13 7.71 -31.50
CA LEU A 110 22.63 8.88 -32.24
C LEU A 110 24.17 9.00 -32.14
N ILE A 111 24.75 8.74 -30.96
CA ILE A 111 26.21 8.74 -30.76
C ILE A 111 26.88 7.64 -31.60
N GLU A 112 26.27 6.45 -31.68
CA GLU A 112 26.79 5.35 -32.51
C GLU A 112 26.78 5.72 -33.99
N LYS A 113 25.70 6.38 -34.46
CA LYS A 113 25.59 6.88 -35.84
C LYS A 113 26.62 7.97 -36.15
N GLN A 114 26.83 8.89 -35.21
CA GLN A 114 27.88 9.91 -35.32
C GLN A 114 29.27 9.27 -35.43
N SER A 115 29.54 8.24 -34.62
CA SER A 115 30.81 7.50 -34.62
C SER A 115 31.01 6.70 -35.91
N LYS A 116 29.93 6.28 -36.58
CA LYS A 116 29.94 5.65 -37.91
C LYS A 116 30.10 6.66 -39.07
N GLY A 117 30.20 7.95 -38.78
CA GLY A 117 30.40 9.01 -39.77
C GLY A 117 29.13 9.55 -40.42
N GLU A 118 27.92 9.22 -39.91
CA GLU A 118 26.68 9.85 -40.38
C GLU A 118 26.62 11.33 -39.95
N LYS A 119 26.22 12.21 -40.88
CA LYS A 119 25.93 13.62 -40.57
C LYS A 119 24.62 13.70 -39.78
N LEU A 120 24.73 14.08 -38.51
CA LEU A 120 23.58 14.37 -37.65
C LEU A 120 23.07 15.80 -37.86
N GLU A 121 21.76 15.99 -37.69
CA GLU A 121 21.13 17.31 -37.67
C GLU A 121 21.42 18.05 -36.34
N LYS A 122 21.38 19.39 -36.34
CA LYS A 122 21.66 20.20 -35.13
C LYS A 122 20.84 19.77 -33.90
N ASN A 123 19.56 19.48 -34.09
CA ASN A 123 18.65 19.00 -33.03
C ASN A 123 19.09 17.62 -32.46
N GLN A 124 19.72 16.76 -33.27
CA GLN A 124 20.26 15.48 -32.81
C GLN A 124 21.55 15.67 -32.02
N ILE A 125 22.39 16.63 -32.41
CA ILE A 125 23.61 17.00 -31.67
C ILE A 125 23.25 17.62 -30.32
N GLU A 126 22.23 18.49 -30.27
CA GLU A 126 21.71 19.04 -29.01
C GLU A 126 21.23 17.94 -28.06
N LYS A 127 20.52 16.92 -28.57
CA LYS A 127 20.11 15.74 -27.78
C LYS A 127 21.28 14.97 -27.19
N ILE A 128 22.41 14.89 -27.91
CA ILE A 128 23.64 14.25 -27.42
C ILE A 128 24.26 15.07 -26.28
N LEU A 129 24.28 16.40 -26.39
CA LEU A 129 24.78 17.28 -25.33
C LEU A 129 23.97 17.16 -24.03
N HIS A 130 22.66 16.90 -24.14
CA HIS A 130 21.79 16.69 -22.98
C HIS A 130 21.88 15.27 -22.36
N LEU A 131 22.72 14.37 -22.88
CA LEU A 131 22.87 13.01 -22.32
C LEU A 131 23.21 13.04 -20.83
N ALA A 132 24.17 13.89 -20.43
CA ALA A 132 24.60 14.01 -19.04
C ALA A 132 23.45 14.45 -18.10
N GLN A 133 22.53 15.27 -18.60
CA GLN A 133 21.36 15.68 -17.84
C GLN A 133 20.35 14.52 -17.69
N VAL A 134 20.11 13.76 -18.76
CA VAL A 134 19.24 12.56 -18.71
C VAL A 134 19.81 11.51 -17.75
N GLU A 135 21.12 11.30 -17.73
CA GLU A 135 21.77 10.36 -16.81
C GLU A 135 21.66 10.82 -15.35
N LYS A 136 21.88 12.12 -15.08
CA LYS A 136 21.69 12.71 -13.75
C LYS A 136 20.25 12.58 -13.23
N GLU A 137 19.26 12.76 -14.11
CA GLU A 137 17.85 12.57 -13.77
C GLU A 137 17.51 11.10 -13.46
N ILE A 138 18.08 10.16 -14.22
CA ILE A 138 17.92 8.71 -13.96
C ILE A 138 18.53 8.34 -12.61
N GLU A 139 19.72 8.83 -12.31
CA GLU A 139 20.40 8.56 -11.04
C GLU A 139 19.64 9.13 -9.85
N SER A 140 19.14 10.36 -9.98
CA SER A 140 18.32 11.01 -8.94
C SER A 140 17.02 10.22 -8.67
N LEU A 141 16.36 9.72 -9.73
CA LEU A 141 15.17 8.87 -9.58
C LEU A 141 15.50 7.51 -8.97
N LYS A 142 16.64 6.90 -9.31
CA LYS A 142 17.10 5.66 -8.65
C LYS A 142 17.33 5.85 -7.17
N ALA A 143 18.00 6.95 -6.78
CA ALA A 143 18.24 7.26 -5.38
C ALA A 143 16.92 7.45 -4.62
N ALA A 144 15.95 8.15 -5.21
CA ALA A 144 14.63 8.36 -4.61
C ALA A 144 13.78 7.08 -4.49
N MET A 145 14.01 6.07 -5.35
CA MET A 145 13.32 4.77 -5.28
C MET A 145 14.02 3.74 -4.39
N SER A 146 15.27 4.01 -3.97
CA SER A 146 16.08 3.10 -3.16
C SER A 146 16.08 3.45 -1.66
N ILE A 147 15.30 4.45 -1.26
CA ILE A 147 15.03 4.85 0.12
C ILE A 147 13.68 4.27 0.53
#